data_AF-A0A1X7HJ27-F1
#
_entry.id   AF-A0A1X7HJ27-F1
#
_cell.length_a   1.000
_cell.length_b   1.000
_cell.length_c   1.000
_cell.angle_alpha   90.00
_cell.angle_beta   90.00
_cell.angle_gamma   90.00
#
_symmetry.space_group_name_H-M   'P 1'
#
loop_
_entity.id
_entity.type
_entity.pdbx_description
1 polymer ?
#
loop_
_entity_poly.entity_id
_entity_poly.type
_entity_poly.pdbx_seq_one_letter_code
_entity_poly.pdbx_strand_id
1 'polypeptide(L)'
;MELELRVPGDLQDDLESELKSAAAPAGQPLAGEGTTWLVTRHSYSYTDNAQPLVYTHRLELQEVEALQASTVEVAGLTLVPIQYKEDIDEEALLVFLVTDVSGEEGERLEELIVTQEDQYFDVVRRGVSEPPVRMRFGRCLWQQGEGATRRHNLTLVADEGRPDRPLGIAAINQPQLGRTIERTVANAAALDLLVEQLHSQGVLTEEVATTIKAAALPHDLTPRESREFCRTSKIDDYWG
;
A
#
# COMPACT_ATOMS: atom_id res chain seq x y z
N MET A 1 3.54 12.25 24.54
CA MET A 1 3.21 13.48 25.30
C MET A 1 2.23 13.11 26.40
N GLU A 2 2.42 13.59 27.63
CA GLU A 2 1.45 13.40 28.71
C GLU A 2 0.65 14.70 28.90
N LEU A 3 -0.68 14.60 28.91
CA LEU A 3 -1.59 15.73 29.06
C LEU A 3 -2.53 15.50 30.23
N GLU A 4 -2.67 16.50 31.11
CA GLU A 4 -3.63 16.50 32.21
C GLU A 4 -4.73 17.54 31.94
N LEU A 5 -6.00 17.10 31.98
CA LEU A 5 -7.16 17.95 31.76
C LEU A 5 -8.07 17.93 32.99
N ARG A 6 -8.60 19.09 33.37
CA ARG A 6 -9.59 19.22 34.44
C ARG A 6 -10.93 19.61 33.86
N VAL A 7 -11.92 18.75 34.06
CA VAL A 7 -13.19 18.80 33.32
C VAL A 7 -14.35 18.86 34.31
N PRO A 8 -15.26 19.82 34.17
CA PRO A 8 -16.52 19.86 34.91
C PRO A 8 -17.33 18.58 34.72
N GLY A 9 -18.04 18.14 35.77
CA GLY A 9 -18.78 16.87 35.73
C GLY A 9 -19.87 16.77 34.66
N ASP A 10 -20.39 17.91 34.17
CA ASP A 10 -21.35 17.96 33.07
C ASP A 10 -20.76 17.66 31.69
N LEU A 11 -19.42 17.69 31.55
CA LEU A 11 -18.71 17.39 30.29
C LEU A 11 -17.97 16.04 30.33
N GLN A 12 -18.03 15.32 31.45
CA GLN A 12 -17.30 14.07 31.66
C GLN A 12 -17.73 12.97 30.67
N ASP A 13 -19.03 12.72 30.56
CA ASP A 13 -19.54 11.57 29.80
C ASP A 13 -19.23 11.71 28.30
N ASP A 14 -19.35 12.92 27.77
CA ASP A 14 -19.04 13.23 26.38
C ASP A 14 -17.53 13.04 26.09
N LEU A 15 -16.67 13.59 26.96
CA LEU A 15 -15.22 13.45 26.81
C LEU A 15 -14.76 12.00 26.99
N GLU A 16 -15.33 11.26 27.94
CA GLU A 16 -15.02 9.84 28.14
C GLU A 16 -15.40 9.00 26.93
N SER A 17 -16.55 9.28 26.31
CA SER A 17 -16.99 8.62 25.08
C SER A 17 -16.02 8.89 23.92
N GLU A 18 -15.63 10.15 23.72
CA GLU A 18 -14.68 10.55 22.67
C GLU A 18 -13.31 9.88 22.85
N LEU A 19 -12.77 9.91 24.08
CA LEU A 19 -11.45 9.33 24.37
C LEU A 19 -11.44 7.80 24.26
N LYS A 20 -12.53 7.12 24.65
CA LYS A 20 -12.68 5.67 24.43
C LYS A 20 -12.76 5.31 22.95
N SER A 21 -13.46 6.12 22.15
CA SER A 21 -13.54 5.93 20.70
C SER A 21 -12.16 6.11 20.05
N ALA A 22 -11.45 7.17 20.42
CA ALA A 22 -10.12 7.48 19.88
C ALA A 22 -9.04 6.45 20.28
N ALA A 23 -9.16 5.84 21.47
CA ALA A 23 -8.21 4.82 21.95
C ALA A 23 -8.51 3.39 21.44
N ALA A 24 -9.59 3.19 20.69
CA ALA A 24 -9.92 1.88 20.11
C ALA A 24 -8.90 1.47 19.02
N PRO A 25 -8.69 0.17 18.75
CA PRO A 25 -7.77 -0.29 17.69
C PRO A 25 -8.09 0.23 16.28
N ALA A 26 -9.34 0.64 16.03
CA ALA A 26 -9.81 1.28 14.81
C ALA A 26 -10.35 2.70 15.07
N GLY A 27 -9.96 3.30 16.20
CA GLY A 27 -10.36 4.64 16.61
C GLY A 27 -9.79 5.69 15.67
N GLN A 28 -10.55 6.77 15.44
CA GLN A 28 -10.03 7.94 14.74
C GLN A 28 -9.10 8.73 15.67
N PRO A 29 -7.89 9.10 15.23
CA PRO A 29 -7.01 9.92 16.03
C PRO A 29 -7.57 11.34 16.20
N LEU A 30 -7.24 11.99 17.32
CA LEU A 30 -7.71 13.31 17.69
C LEU A 30 -7.06 14.38 16.81
N ALA A 31 -7.88 15.26 16.23
CA ALA A 31 -7.37 16.37 15.42
C ALA A 31 -6.90 17.54 16.31
N GLY A 32 -5.63 17.92 16.18
CA GLY A 32 -5.08 19.16 16.72
C GLY A 32 -4.86 20.20 15.60
N GLU A 33 -4.40 21.41 15.98
CA GLU A 33 -4.04 22.46 15.01
C GLU A 33 -2.83 22.03 14.16
N GLY A 34 -3.08 21.36 13.04
CA GLY A 34 -2.06 20.93 12.08
C GLY A 34 -1.45 19.55 12.33
N THR A 35 -1.86 18.86 13.40
CA THR A 35 -1.28 17.56 13.80
C THR A 35 -2.38 16.64 14.27
N THR A 36 -2.23 15.33 14.04
CA THR A 36 -3.17 14.33 14.56
C THR A 36 -2.54 13.59 15.73
N TRP A 37 -3.33 13.19 16.72
CA TRP A 37 -2.83 12.57 17.94
C TRP A 37 -3.53 11.23 18.19
N LEU A 38 -2.75 10.18 18.37
CA LEU A 38 -3.25 8.88 18.85
C LEU A 38 -3.30 8.88 20.37
N VAL A 39 -4.42 8.44 20.93
CA VAL A 39 -4.57 8.22 22.37
C VAL A 39 -4.07 6.82 22.69
N THR A 40 -2.89 6.71 23.29
CA THR A 40 -2.29 5.40 23.63
C THR A 40 -2.77 4.93 25.00
N ARG A 41 -2.95 5.86 25.94
CA ARG A 41 -3.53 5.60 27.26
C ARG A 41 -4.41 6.74 27.73
N HIS A 42 -5.46 6.38 28.45
CA HIS A 42 -6.39 7.29 29.07
C HIS A 42 -6.78 6.77 30.45
N SER A 43 -6.82 7.66 31.43
CA SER A 43 -7.37 7.40 32.76
C SER A 43 -7.97 8.68 33.33
N TYR A 44 -8.85 8.55 34.32
CA TYR A 44 -9.38 9.70 35.04
C TYR A 44 -9.57 9.39 36.52
N SER A 45 -9.62 10.45 37.32
CA SER A 45 -9.96 10.40 38.74
C SER A 45 -10.82 11.60 39.13
N TYR A 46 -11.62 11.46 40.18
CA TYR A 46 -12.42 12.53 40.75
C TYR A 46 -12.46 12.39 42.27
N THR A 47 -12.81 13.49 42.94
CA THR A 47 -13.06 13.46 44.38
C THR A 47 -14.56 13.38 44.62
N ASP A 48 -14.99 12.31 45.29
CA ASP A 48 -16.39 12.12 45.66
C ASP A 48 -16.84 13.23 46.63
N ASN A 49 -18.05 13.77 46.41
CA ASN A 49 -18.62 14.92 47.14
C ASN A 49 -17.90 16.28 46.99
N ALA A 50 -17.07 16.47 45.96
CA ALA A 50 -16.54 17.79 45.63
C ALA A 50 -17.63 18.73 45.08
N GLN A 51 -17.65 19.99 45.54
CA GLN A 51 -18.48 21.05 44.97
C GLN A 51 -17.58 22.22 44.55
N PRO A 52 -17.36 22.45 43.24
CA PRO A 52 -17.92 21.70 42.09
C PRO A 52 -17.28 20.32 41.90
N LEU A 53 -18.02 19.41 41.27
CA LEU A 53 -17.50 18.11 40.83
C LEU A 53 -16.56 18.32 39.64
N VAL A 54 -15.30 17.91 39.78
CA VAL A 54 -14.27 18.05 38.76
C VAL A 54 -13.56 16.72 38.56
N TYR A 55 -13.47 16.30 37.30
CA TYR A 55 -12.73 15.12 36.87
C TYR A 55 -11.33 15.55 36.39
N THR A 56 -10.30 14.81 36.78
CA THR A 56 -8.93 14.99 36.31
C THR A 56 -8.59 13.83 35.39
N HIS A 57 -8.44 14.10 34.11
CA HIS A 57 -8.02 13.14 33.09
C HIS A 57 -6.51 13.20 32.91
N ARG A 58 -5.90 12.02 32.71
CA ARG A 58 -4.54 11.86 32.23
C ARG A 58 -4.54 11.10 30.93
N LEU A 59 -3.86 11.67 29.94
CA LEU A 59 -3.78 11.20 28.58
C LEU A 59 -2.33 11.02 28.20
N GLU A 60 -2.00 9.85 27.66
CA GLU A 60 -0.78 9.68 26.87
C GLU A 60 -1.16 9.79 25.39
N LEU A 61 -0.61 10.81 24.75
CA LEU A 61 -0.83 11.13 23.34
C LEU A 61 0.45 10.88 22.56
N GLN A 62 0.32 10.21 21.42
CA GLN A 62 1.38 10.06 20.44
C GLN A 62 1.08 10.95 19.24
N GLU A 63 2.06 11.77 18.87
CA GLU A 63 1.97 12.60 17.68
C GLU A 63 1.98 11.72 16.44
N VAL A 64 1.05 11.99 15.53
CA VAL A 64 1.00 11.39 14.20
C VAL A 64 1.24 12.50 13.20
N GLU A 65 2.49 12.63 12.78
CA GLU A 65 2.83 13.41 11.59
C GLU A 65 2.49 12.57 10.35
N ALA A 66 1.66 13.13 9.47
CA ALA A 66 1.49 12.57 8.14
C ALA A 66 2.74 12.90 7.32
N LEU A 67 3.71 11.97 7.29
CA LEU A 67 4.88 12.10 6.41
C LEU A 67 4.39 12.24 4.97
N GLN A 68 4.80 13.33 4.31
CA GLN A 68 4.53 13.55 2.89
C GLN A 68 5.85 13.82 2.18
N ALA A 69 6.36 12.81 1.48
CA ALA A 69 7.46 13.05 0.56
C ALA A 69 6.96 13.88 -0.62
N SER A 70 7.60 15.02 -0.85
CA SER A 70 7.35 15.86 -2.02
C SER A 70 7.77 15.15 -3.31
N THR A 71 8.92 14.47 -3.28
CA THR A 71 9.40 13.62 -4.36
C THR A 71 10.19 12.43 -3.81
N VAL A 72 10.14 11.31 -4.52
CA VAL A 72 11.00 10.15 -4.30
C VAL A 72 11.91 9.99 -5.50
N GLU A 73 13.22 10.17 -5.30
CA GLU A 73 14.23 10.03 -6.35
C GLU A 73 14.81 8.61 -6.30
N VAL A 74 14.75 7.88 -7.42
CA VAL A 74 15.30 6.50 -7.53
C VAL A 74 15.91 6.29 -8.91
N ALA A 75 17.17 5.85 -8.97
CA ALA A 75 17.88 5.58 -10.23
C ALA A 75 17.80 6.73 -11.27
N GLY A 76 17.76 7.98 -10.80
CA GLY A 76 17.62 9.18 -11.63
C GLY A 76 16.22 9.43 -12.19
N LEU A 77 15.19 8.73 -11.70
CA LEU A 77 13.78 9.09 -11.86
C LEU A 77 13.34 9.92 -10.67
N THR A 78 12.45 10.89 -10.92
CA THR A 78 11.81 11.69 -9.87
C THR A 78 10.33 11.35 -9.85
N LEU A 79 9.91 10.58 -8.86
CA LEU A 79 8.52 10.19 -8.68
C LEU A 79 7.83 11.20 -7.76
N VAL A 80 6.64 11.66 -8.13
CA VAL A 80 5.82 12.55 -7.30
C VAL A 80 4.72 11.70 -6.66
N PRO A 81 4.77 11.44 -5.35
CA PRO A 81 3.75 10.64 -4.68
C PRO A 81 2.41 11.38 -4.60
N ILE A 82 1.33 10.71 -4.99
CA ILE A 82 -0.05 11.08 -4.69
C ILE A 82 -0.40 10.62 -3.27
N GLN A 83 0.10 9.43 -2.89
CA GLN A 83 0.00 8.88 -1.54
C GLN A 83 1.39 8.43 -1.11
N TYR A 84 1.69 8.62 0.18
CA TYR A 84 2.99 8.31 0.75
C TYR A 84 2.85 7.82 2.19
N LYS A 85 3.60 6.78 2.54
CA LYS A 85 3.68 6.23 3.90
C LYS A 85 5.03 5.56 4.10
N GLU A 86 5.57 5.67 5.31
CA GLU A 86 6.69 4.87 5.77
C GLU A 86 6.24 3.99 6.92
N ASP A 87 6.56 2.70 6.87
CA ASP A 87 6.48 1.80 8.01
C ASP A 87 7.90 1.49 8.47
N ILE A 88 8.16 1.81 9.74
CA ILE A 88 9.43 1.55 10.41
C ILE A 88 9.11 0.57 11.53
N ASP A 89 9.50 -0.70 11.36
CA ASP A 89 9.51 -1.69 12.43
C ASP A 89 10.96 -2.03 12.80
N GLU A 90 11.19 -2.80 13.87
CA GLU A 90 12.50 -3.30 14.29
C GLU A 90 13.22 -4.15 13.20
N GLU A 91 12.52 -4.50 12.12
CA GLU A 91 12.95 -5.44 11.08
C GLU A 91 13.31 -4.81 9.72
N ALA A 92 12.73 -3.66 9.35
CA ALA A 92 12.99 -2.96 8.09
C ALA A 92 12.30 -1.58 8.02
N LEU A 93 12.91 -0.63 7.29
CA LEU A 93 12.20 0.51 6.71
C LEU A 93 11.51 0.11 5.39
N LEU A 94 10.20 0.27 5.35
CA LEU A 94 9.36 0.09 4.16
C LEU A 94 8.77 1.44 3.73
N VAL A 95 8.86 1.75 2.44
CA VAL A 95 8.24 2.94 1.85
C VAL A 95 7.14 2.50 0.92
N PHE A 96 5.93 3.01 1.12
CA PHE A 96 4.80 2.82 0.22
C PHE A 96 4.49 4.14 -0.47
N LEU A 97 4.40 4.11 -1.80
CA LEU A 97 3.97 5.27 -2.57
C LEU A 97 3.04 4.90 -3.71
N VAL A 98 2.07 5.78 -3.97
CA VAL A 98 1.27 5.77 -5.20
C VAL A 98 1.69 6.95 -6.06
N THR A 99 1.99 6.73 -7.33
CA THR A 99 2.42 7.78 -8.25
C THR A 99 1.87 7.54 -9.65
N ASP A 100 1.58 8.63 -10.37
CA ASP A 100 1.19 8.59 -11.79
C ASP A 100 2.40 8.96 -12.64
N VAL A 101 2.79 8.07 -13.56
CA VAL A 101 3.89 8.30 -14.51
C VAL A 101 3.41 8.08 -15.94
N SER A 102 3.99 8.82 -16.88
CA SER A 102 3.62 8.74 -18.30
C SER A 102 4.82 8.99 -19.20
N GLY A 103 4.69 8.64 -20.48
CA GLY A 103 5.76 8.85 -21.47
C GLY A 103 7.05 8.09 -21.14
N GLU A 104 8.19 8.73 -21.44
CA GLU A 104 9.53 8.14 -21.30
C GLU A 104 9.88 7.76 -19.85
N GLU A 105 9.44 8.56 -18.87
CA GLU A 105 9.67 8.26 -17.46
C GLU A 105 8.92 6.99 -17.01
N GLY A 106 7.70 6.79 -17.54
CA GLY A 106 6.93 5.57 -17.31
C GLY A 106 7.59 4.34 -17.91
N GLU A 107 8.11 4.45 -19.14
CA GLU A 107 8.84 3.34 -19.79
C GLU A 107 10.11 2.98 -19.01
N ARG A 108 10.85 3.99 -18.56
CA ARG A 108 12.08 3.81 -17.78
C ARG A 108 11.80 3.22 -16.39
N LEU A 109 10.71 3.62 -15.72
CA LEU A 109 10.30 3.00 -14.45
C LEU A 109 9.99 1.52 -14.65
N GLU A 110 9.31 1.16 -15.73
CA GLU A 110 8.95 -0.22 -16.02
C GLU A 110 10.17 -1.07 -16.37
N GLU A 111 11.12 -0.51 -17.13
CA GLU A 111 12.38 -1.18 -17.41
C GLU A 111 13.17 -1.45 -16.12
N LEU A 112 13.23 -0.47 -15.20
CA LEU A 112 13.87 -0.66 -13.90
C LEU A 112 13.21 -1.77 -13.08
N ILE A 113 11.88 -1.76 -12.97
CA ILE A 113 11.13 -2.78 -12.21
C ILE A 113 11.35 -4.17 -12.83
N VAL A 114 11.34 -4.29 -14.15
CA VAL A 114 11.39 -5.59 -14.85
C VAL A 114 12.81 -6.15 -14.92
N THR A 115 13.83 -5.31 -15.07
CA THR A 115 15.21 -5.77 -15.30
C THR A 115 16.08 -5.75 -14.05
N GLN A 116 15.70 -5.00 -13.01
CA GLN A 116 16.51 -4.73 -11.83
C GLN A 116 15.71 -4.90 -10.52
N GLU A 117 14.78 -5.85 -10.48
CA GLU A 117 13.88 -6.12 -9.33
C GLU A 117 14.64 -6.31 -8.01
N ASP A 118 15.74 -7.08 -8.02
CA ASP A 118 16.55 -7.38 -6.84
C ASP A 118 17.71 -6.38 -6.59
N GLN A 119 17.83 -5.35 -7.43
CA GLN A 119 18.90 -4.38 -7.31
C GLN A 119 18.57 -3.31 -6.27
N TYR A 120 19.58 -2.94 -5.48
CA TYR A 120 19.48 -1.81 -4.56
C TYR A 120 19.91 -0.52 -5.25
N PHE A 121 19.14 0.54 -5.00
CA PHE A 121 19.33 1.89 -5.48
C PHE A 121 19.44 2.85 -4.31
N ASP A 122 20.17 3.94 -4.51
CA ASP A 122 20.12 5.07 -3.58
C ASP A 122 18.81 5.82 -3.80
N VAL A 123 17.96 5.85 -2.76
CA VAL A 123 16.65 6.49 -2.79
C VAL A 123 16.65 7.71 -1.89
N VAL A 124 16.25 8.86 -2.43
CA VAL A 124 16.11 10.13 -1.68
C VAL A 124 14.63 10.47 -1.54
N ARG A 125 14.19 10.74 -0.32
CA ARG A 125 12.77 10.99 0.04
C ARG A 125 12.59 12.47 0.40
N ARG A 126 12.65 13.35 -0.59
CA ARG A 126 12.64 14.81 -0.40
C ARG A 126 11.41 15.26 0.38
N GLY A 127 11.61 16.09 1.40
CA GLY A 127 10.54 16.52 2.31
C GLY A 127 10.30 15.57 3.48
N VAL A 128 10.95 14.40 3.51
CA VAL A 128 11.01 13.53 4.70
C VAL A 128 12.47 13.35 5.15
N SER A 129 13.34 12.88 4.26
CA SER A 129 14.75 12.63 4.55
C SER A 129 15.62 12.91 3.32
N GLU A 130 16.58 13.83 3.49
CA GLU A 130 17.53 14.23 2.45
C GLU A 130 18.69 13.24 2.24
N PRO A 131 19.23 12.58 3.29
CA PRO A 131 20.23 11.54 3.09
C PRO A 131 19.65 10.34 2.29
N PRO A 132 20.36 9.86 1.26
CA PRO A 132 19.91 8.69 0.50
C PRO A 132 19.90 7.44 1.37
N VAL A 133 18.91 6.59 1.15
CA VAL A 133 18.81 5.26 1.76
C VAL A 133 18.86 4.22 0.64
N ARG A 134 19.68 3.18 0.83
CA ARG A 134 19.73 2.06 -0.11
C ARG A 134 18.44 1.26 -0.03
N MET A 135 17.69 1.17 -1.12
CA MET A 135 16.42 0.44 -1.19
C MET A 135 16.31 -0.34 -2.50
N ARG A 136 15.57 -1.44 -2.48
CA ARG A 136 15.17 -2.18 -3.69
C ARG A 136 13.66 -2.14 -3.89
N PHE A 137 13.21 -2.49 -5.09
CA PHE A 137 11.78 -2.67 -5.33
C PHE A 137 11.28 -3.93 -4.60
N GLY A 138 10.13 -3.78 -3.94
CA GLY A 138 9.32 -4.88 -3.45
C GLY A 138 8.08 -5.04 -4.33
N ARG A 139 6.90 -5.05 -3.71
CA ARG A 139 5.63 -5.11 -4.45
C ARG A 139 5.47 -3.89 -5.35
N CYS A 140 5.36 -4.13 -6.65
CA CYS A 140 5.05 -3.08 -7.62
C CYS A 140 3.74 -3.44 -8.32
N LEU A 141 2.62 -2.80 -7.97
CA LEU A 141 1.36 -2.93 -8.70
C LEU A 141 1.21 -1.75 -9.66
N TRP A 142 0.41 -1.96 -10.71
CA TRP A 142 0.10 -0.87 -11.62
C TRP A 142 -1.33 -0.95 -12.14
N GLN A 143 -1.85 0.19 -12.56
CA GLN A 143 -3.15 0.35 -13.18
C GLN A 143 -3.00 1.26 -14.39
N GLN A 144 -3.69 0.89 -15.47
CA GLN A 144 -3.77 1.75 -16.65
C GLN A 144 -4.65 2.96 -16.32
N GLY A 145 -4.08 4.15 -16.43
CA GLY A 145 -4.78 5.43 -16.35
C GLY A 145 -5.28 5.88 -17.72
N GLU A 146 -5.66 7.16 -17.81
CA GLU A 146 -6.06 7.76 -19.08
C GLU A 146 -4.86 7.91 -20.04
N GLY A 147 -5.08 7.57 -21.32
CA GLY A 147 -4.05 7.67 -22.35
C GLY A 147 -2.85 6.78 -22.07
N ALA A 148 -1.66 7.39 -22.02
CA ALA A 148 -0.39 6.70 -21.76
C ALA A 148 0.03 6.69 -20.28
N THR A 149 -0.79 7.26 -19.39
CA THR A 149 -0.48 7.35 -17.96
C THR A 149 -0.70 6.00 -17.28
N ARG A 150 0.22 5.61 -16.42
CA ARG A 150 0.10 4.46 -15.53
C ARG A 150 0.18 4.93 -14.10
N ARG A 151 -0.77 4.46 -13.29
CA ARG A 151 -0.73 4.62 -11.85
C ARG A 151 0.01 3.45 -11.25
N HIS A 152 1.01 3.71 -10.45
CA HIS A 152 1.83 2.70 -9.78
C HIS A 152 1.61 2.76 -8.28
N ASN A 153 1.52 1.59 -7.64
CA ASN A 153 1.60 1.43 -6.19
C ASN A 153 2.89 0.63 -5.93
N LEU A 154 3.89 1.32 -5.40
CA LEU A 154 5.24 0.83 -5.23
C LEU A 154 5.55 0.66 -3.75
N THR A 155 6.19 -0.45 -3.44
CA THR A 155 6.84 -0.69 -2.15
C THR A 155 8.35 -0.69 -2.36
N LEU A 156 9.08 0.10 -1.58
CA LEU A 156 10.54 0.09 -1.52
C LEU A 156 10.98 -0.49 -0.17
N VAL A 157 11.99 -1.35 -0.21
CA VAL A 157 12.51 -2.08 0.96
C VAL A 157 13.95 -1.66 1.20
N ALA A 158 14.26 -1.14 2.39
CA ALA A 158 15.60 -0.70 2.74
C ALA A 158 16.59 -1.86 2.95
N ASP A 159 17.86 -1.63 2.60
CA ASP A 159 18.97 -2.52 2.89
C ASP A 159 19.44 -2.34 4.33
N GLU A 160 19.11 -3.28 5.22
CA GLU A 160 19.60 -3.28 6.61
C GLU A 160 20.89 -4.10 6.80
N GLY A 161 21.55 -4.56 5.73
CA GLY A 161 22.78 -5.37 5.83
C GLY A 161 22.57 -6.74 6.48
N ARG A 162 21.32 -7.19 6.60
CA ARG A 162 20.93 -8.53 7.03
C ARG A 162 20.45 -9.31 5.80
N PRO A 163 20.73 -10.62 5.70
CA PRO A 163 20.08 -11.42 4.67
C PRO A 163 18.57 -11.28 4.84
N ASP A 164 17.84 -11.07 3.75
CA ASP A 164 16.38 -11.04 3.72
C ASP A 164 15.88 -12.21 4.56
N ARG A 165 15.42 -11.93 5.79
CA ARG A 165 14.56 -12.89 6.47
C ARG A 165 13.29 -12.95 5.65
N PRO A 166 12.60 -14.10 5.63
CA PRO A 166 11.27 -14.15 5.07
C PRO A 166 10.33 -13.33 5.97
N LEU A 167 10.47 -11.98 5.96
CA LEU A 167 9.35 -11.05 6.06
C LEU A 167 8.28 -11.69 5.21
N GLY A 168 7.21 -12.14 5.86
CA GLY A 168 6.35 -13.20 5.34
C GLY A 168 6.20 -13.03 3.84
N ILE A 169 6.74 -13.96 3.05
CA ILE A 169 6.71 -13.88 1.58
C ILE A 169 5.24 -13.71 1.11
N ALA A 170 4.30 -14.09 1.97
CA ALA A 170 2.89 -13.74 1.92
C ALA A 170 2.56 -12.23 1.95
N ALA A 171 3.18 -11.37 2.76
CA ALA A 171 2.84 -9.94 2.87
C ALA A 171 3.37 -9.08 1.70
N ILE A 172 4.55 -9.42 1.15
CA ILE A 172 5.13 -8.66 0.01
C ILE A 172 4.53 -9.15 -1.33
N ASN A 173 4.26 -10.45 -1.47
CA ASN A 173 3.74 -11.02 -2.73
C ASN A 173 2.22 -11.30 -2.73
N GLN A 174 1.49 -11.03 -1.63
CA GLN A 174 0.03 -10.96 -1.68
C GLN A 174 -0.38 -9.51 -1.96
N PRO A 175 -1.08 -9.32 -3.07
CA PRO A 175 -2.23 -10.12 -3.53
C PRO A 175 -2.00 -10.77 -4.91
N GLN A 176 -0.76 -10.76 -5.40
CA GLN A 176 -0.41 -11.12 -6.78
C GLN A 176 -0.79 -12.58 -7.07
N LEU A 177 -0.56 -13.49 -6.13
CA LEU A 177 -0.81 -14.92 -6.34
C LEU A 177 -2.30 -15.26 -6.42
N GLY A 178 -3.12 -14.73 -5.50
CA GLY A 178 -4.57 -14.94 -5.52
C GLY A 178 -5.23 -14.34 -6.77
N ARG A 179 -4.79 -13.16 -7.19
CA ARG A 179 -5.31 -12.47 -8.39
C ARG A 179 -4.82 -13.06 -9.70
N THR A 180 -3.58 -13.56 -9.74
CA THR A 180 -3.08 -14.33 -10.88
C THR A 180 -3.94 -15.56 -11.07
N ILE A 181 -4.30 -16.26 -9.99
CA ILE A 181 -5.24 -17.38 -10.06
C ILE A 181 -6.61 -16.90 -10.57
N GLU A 182 -7.19 -15.85 -10.00
CA GLU A 182 -8.50 -15.31 -10.43
C GLU A 182 -8.52 -14.87 -11.91
N ARG A 183 -7.52 -14.10 -12.37
CA ARG A 183 -7.39 -13.66 -13.77
C ARG A 183 -7.13 -14.83 -14.71
N THR A 184 -6.32 -15.79 -14.30
CA THR A 184 -6.07 -17.00 -15.10
C THR A 184 -7.36 -17.79 -15.26
N VAL A 185 -8.14 -17.97 -14.19
CA VAL A 185 -9.45 -18.65 -14.24
C VAL A 185 -10.44 -17.88 -15.11
N ALA A 186 -10.56 -16.56 -14.93
CA ALA A 186 -11.48 -15.73 -15.71
C ALA A 186 -11.13 -15.71 -17.21
N ASN A 187 -9.83 -15.58 -17.54
CA ASN A 187 -9.37 -15.56 -18.93
C ASN A 187 -9.47 -16.95 -19.57
N ALA A 188 -9.20 -18.03 -18.83
CA ALA A 188 -9.42 -19.39 -19.33
C ALA A 188 -10.90 -19.61 -19.67
N ALA A 189 -11.82 -19.20 -18.77
CA ALA A 189 -13.26 -19.30 -19.01
C ALA A 189 -13.72 -18.45 -20.21
N ALA A 190 -13.21 -17.23 -20.35
CA ALA A 190 -13.53 -16.36 -21.48
C ALA A 190 -12.99 -16.91 -22.81
N LEU A 191 -11.78 -17.48 -22.81
CA LEU A 191 -11.18 -18.11 -23.99
C LEU A 191 -11.97 -19.34 -24.42
N ASP A 192 -12.38 -20.19 -23.47
CA ASP A 192 -13.22 -21.35 -23.74
C ASP A 192 -14.55 -20.95 -24.39
N LEU A 193 -15.21 -19.93 -23.84
CA LEU A 193 -16.43 -19.37 -24.40
C LEU A 193 -16.22 -18.82 -25.80
N LEU A 194 -15.12 -18.09 -26.04
CA LEU A 194 -14.81 -17.54 -27.37
C LEU A 194 -14.61 -18.66 -28.40
N VAL A 195 -13.84 -19.70 -28.06
CA VAL A 195 -13.60 -20.84 -28.94
C VAL A 195 -14.91 -21.58 -29.25
N GLU A 196 -15.79 -21.76 -28.27
CA GLU A 196 -17.10 -22.38 -28.46
C GLU A 196 -18.03 -21.55 -29.34
N GLN A 197 -18.06 -20.22 -29.14
CA GLN A 197 -18.85 -19.33 -29.98
C GLN A 197 -18.34 -19.34 -31.43
N LEU A 198 -17.03 -19.27 -31.65
CA LEU A 198 -16.45 -19.31 -32.99
C LEU A 198 -16.66 -20.67 -33.67
N HIS A 199 -16.62 -21.78 -32.92
CA HIS A 199 -16.95 -23.10 -33.45
C HIS A 199 -18.45 -23.21 -33.82
N SER A 200 -19.36 -22.80 -32.92
CA SER A 200 -20.81 -22.89 -33.16
C SER A 200 -21.28 -22.02 -34.33
N GLN A 201 -20.57 -20.93 -34.63
CA GLN A 201 -20.82 -20.08 -35.80
C GLN A 201 -20.16 -20.61 -37.09
N GLY A 202 -19.46 -21.74 -37.02
CA GLY A 202 -18.79 -22.36 -38.17
C GLY A 202 -17.53 -21.64 -38.64
N VAL A 203 -17.00 -20.71 -37.83
CA VAL A 203 -15.76 -19.98 -38.13
C VAL A 203 -14.54 -20.88 -37.89
N LEU A 204 -14.60 -21.71 -36.85
CA LEU A 204 -13.57 -22.71 -36.55
C LEU A 204 -14.11 -24.11 -36.86
N THR A 205 -13.24 -25.00 -37.36
CA THR A 205 -13.52 -26.43 -37.42
C THR A 205 -13.28 -27.06 -36.04
N GLU A 206 -13.92 -28.20 -35.78
CA GLU A 206 -13.72 -28.98 -34.55
C GLU A 206 -12.23 -29.29 -34.30
N GLU A 207 -11.48 -29.61 -35.36
CA GLU A 207 -10.04 -29.90 -35.30
C GLU A 207 -9.21 -28.67 -34.89
N VAL A 208 -9.57 -27.48 -35.36
CA VAL A 208 -8.88 -26.24 -34.99
C VAL A 208 -9.26 -25.81 -33.56
N ALA A 209 -10.53 -25.94 -33.17
CA ALA A 209 -10.99 -25.62 -31.82
C ALA A 209 -10.30 -26.51 -30.76
N THR A 210 -10.18 -27.81 -31.03
CA THR A 210 -9.46 -28.77 -30.16
C THR A 210 -7.97 -28.48 -30.09
N THR A 211 -7.34 -28.11 -31.22
CA THR A 211 -5.93 -27.71 -31.26
C THR A 211 -5.66 -26.45 -30.42
N ILE A 212 -6.51 -25.42 -30.53
CA ILE A 212 -6.39 -24.19 -29.74
C ILE A 212 -6.48 -24.48 -28.24
N LYS A 213 -7.45 -25.31 -27.82
CA LYS A 213 -7.59 -25.73 -26.41
C LYS A 213 -6.39 -26.55 -25.93
N ALA A 214 -5.84 -27.41 -26.77
CA ALA A 214 -4.66 -28.23 -26.45
C ALA A 214 -3.34 -27.44 -26.43
N ALA A 215 -3.27 -26.29 -27.10
CA ALA A 215 -2.08 -25.45 -27.16
C ALA A 215 -1.86 -24.60 -25.89
N ALA A 216 -2.83 -24.55 -24.96
CA ALA A 216 -2.72 -23.86 -23.68
C ALA A 216 -1.80 -24.62 -22.71
N LEU A 217 -0.53 -24.73 -23.06
CA LEU A 217 0.50 -25.38 -22.25
C LEU A 217 1.20 -24.34 -21.35
N PRO A 218 1.44 -24.66 -20.07
CA PRO A 218 2.26 -23.83 -19.20
C PRO A 218 3.66 -23.67 -19.79
N HIS A 219 4.20 -22.44 -19.76
CA HIS A 219 5.60 -22.15 -20.03
C HIS A 219 6.15 -21.23 -18.93
N ASP A 220 7.47 -21.16 -18.83
CA ASP A 220 8.11 -20.19 -17.96
C ASP A 220 7.77 -18.78 -18.46
N LEU A 221 7.26 -17.95 -17.57
CA LEU A 221 6.90 -16.58 -17.88
C LEU A 221 8.15 -15.74 -18.09
N THR A 222 8.16 -14.94 -19.15
CA THR A 222 9.14 -13.87 -19.30
C THR A 222 8.89 -12.79 -18.23
N PRO A 223 9.91 -11.99 -17.85
CA PRO A 223 9.74 -10.90 -16.90
C PRO A 223 8.61 -9.91 -17.28
N ARG A 224 8.42 -9.67 -18.58
CA ARG A 224 7.35 -8.79 -19.09
C ARG A 224 5.95 -9.41 -18.93
N GLU A 225 5.83 -10.72 -19.12
CA GLU A 225 4.57 -11.43 -18.87
C GLU A 225 4.24 -11.48 -17.38
N SER A 226 5.23 -11.74 -16.52
CA SER A 226 5.10 -11.66 -15.06
C SER A 226 4.63 -10.28 -14.61
N ARG A 227 5.12 -9.21 -15.24
CA ARG A 227 4.70 -7.83 -14.96
C ARG A 227 3.23 -7.55 -15.25
N GLU A 228 2.65 -8.19 -16.28
CA GLU A 228 1.21 -8.04 -16.58
C GLU A 228 0.32 -8.62 -15.48
N PHE A 229 0.78 -9.62 -14.72
CA PHE A 229 0.05 -10.14 -13.56
C PHE A 229 0.01 -9.16 -12.39
N CYS A 230 0.91 -8.19 -12.34
CA CYS A 230 0.89 -7.11 -11.36
C CYS A 230 -0.11 -5.99 -11.70
N ARG A 231 -0.77 -6.06 -12.86
CA ARG A 231 -1.81 -5.10 -13.26
C ARG A 231 -3.08 -5.30 -12.42
N THR A 232 -3.65 -4.21 -11.94
CA THR A 232 -4.93 -4.19 -11.20
C THR A 232 -5.86 -3.08 -11.70
N SER A 233 -7.16 -3.25 -11.47
CA SER A 233 -8.20 -2.24 -11.73
C SER A 233 -8.61 -1.46 -10.48
N LYS A 234 -8.12 -1.87 -9.31
CA LYS A 234 -8.44 -1.26 -8.02
C LYS A 234 -7.14 -1.01 -7.25
N ILE A 235 -6.33 -0.08 -7.71
CA ILE A 235 -5.01 0.14 -7.09
C ILE A 235 -5.13 0.75 -5.69
N ASP A 236 -6.21 1.49 -5.43
CA ASP A 236 -6.49 2.16 -4.16
C ASP A 236 -6.80 1.16 -3.03
N ASP A 237 -7.34 -0.03 -3.35
CA ASP A 237 -7.58 -1.12 -2.38
C ASP A 237 -6.27 -1.71 -1.81
N TYR A 238 -5.11 -1.32 -2.35
CA TYR A 238 -3.77 -1.80 -1.95
C TYR A 238 -2.96 -0.73 -1.25
N TRP A 239 -3.60 0.39 -0.92
CA TRP A 239 -3.02 1.39 -0.05
C TRP A 239 -3.10 0.89 1.40
N GLY A 240 -1.95 0.53 1.97
CA GLY A 240 -1.73 0.24 3.40
C GLY A 240 -2.79 -0.63 4.07
#